data_AF-A0A4Y2ALD4-F1
#
_entry.id   AF-A0A4Y2ALD4-F1
#
_cell.length_a   1.000
_cell.length_b   1.000
_cell.length_c   1.000
_cell.angle_alpha   90.00
_cell.angle_beta   90.00
_cell.angle_gamma   90.00
#
_symmetry.space_group_name_H-M   'P 1'
#
loop_
_entity.id
_entity.type
_entity.pdbx_description
1 polymer ?
#
loop_
_entity_poly.entity_id
_entity_poly.type
_entity_poly.pdbx_seq_one_letter_code
_entity_poly.pdbx_strand_id
1 'polypeptide(L)'
;MTFDGQTSWSVFKTQFDVVSFTNGWTDFVKASQLVASLRGSAAKVLQGIPSDRLTDLTAIEEALESRFGDSHLTQFYRTELKTRRQKPGESLQVLAADVERRVWSTPSAFWMFGKV
;
A
#
# COMPACT_ATOMS: atom_id res chain seq x y z
N MET A 1 0.71 4.54 -13.75
CA MET A 1 0.79 4.46 -12.27
C MET A 1 1.62 3.23 -11.90
N THR A 2 2.34 3.24 -10.77
CA THR A 2 3.17 2.11 -10.33
C THR A 2 3.00 1.84 -8.85
N PHE A 3 3.05 0.57 -8.44
CA PHE A 3 2.99 0.15 -7.04
C PHE A 3 4.25 -0.64 -6.68
N ASP A 4 4.99 -0.18 -5.68
CA ASP A 4 6.21 -0.86 -5.20
C ASP A 4 6.06 -1.48 -3.79
N GLY A 5 4.91 -1.23 -3.15
CA GLY A 5 4.59 -1.67 -1.79
C GLY A 5 4.93 -0.67 -0.70
N GLN A 6 5.43 0.54 -1.03
CA GLN A 6 5.73 1.57 -0.02
C GLN A 6 4.54 2.46 0.32
N THR A 7 3.68 2.71 -0.66
CA THR A 7 2.41 3.44 -0.45
C THR A 7 1.34 2.47 0.07
N SER A 8 0.30 2.98 0.74
CA SER A 8 -0.82 2.12 1.15
C SER A 8 -1.49 1.50 -0.08
N TRP A 9 -1.77 0.20 0.01
CA TRP A 9 -2.46 -0.55 -1.04
C TRP A 9 -3.86 0.01 -1.29
N SER A 10 -4.61 0.42 -0.25
CA SER A 10 -5.96 0.98 -0.42
C SER A 10 -5.96 2.30 -1.17
N VAL A 11 -4.93 3.13 -0.97
CA VAL A 11 -4.74 4.38 -1.73
C VAL A 11 -4.44 4.08 -3.20
N PHE A 12 -3.50 3.16 -3.47
CA PHE A 12 -3.18 2.75 -4.84
C PHE A 12 -4.41 2.15 -5.54
N LYS A 13 -5.14 1.25 -4.88
CA LYS A 13 -6.34 0.62 -5.41
C LYS A 13 -7.40 1.64 -5.77
N THR A 14 -7.66 2.62 -4.89
CA THR A 14 -8.61 3.71 -5.18
C THR A 14 -8.23 4.49 -6.44
N GLN A 15 -6.96 4.87 -6.59
CA GLN A 15 -6.49 5.56 -7.80
C GLN A 15 -6.64 4.68 -9.04
N PHE A 16 -6.34 3.39 -8.91
CA PHE A 16 -6.44 2.42 -9.99
C PHE A 16 -7.90 2.24 -10.43
N ASP A 17 -8.83 2.14 -9.48
CA ASP A 17 -10.26 2.00 -9.73
C ASP A 17 -10.82 3.22 -10.48
N VAL A 18 -10.46 4.44 -10.07
CA VAL A 18 -10.85 5.68 -10.77
C VAL A 18 -10.34 5.69 -12.22
N VAL A 19 -9.07 5.34 -12.43
CA VAL A 19 -8.47 5.29 -13.78
C VAL A 19 -9.13 4.19 -14.62
N SER A 20 -9.40 3.03 -14.04
CA SER A 20 -10.01 1.92 -14.76
C SER A 20 -11.46 2.22 -15.17
N PHE A 21 -12.22 2.86 -14.28
CA PHE A 21 -13.60 3.25 -14.52
C PHE A 21 -13.69 4.30 -15.63
N THR A 22 -12.88 5.35 -15.54
CA THR A 22 -12.86 6.44 -16.55
C THR A 22 -12.46 5.96 -17.94
N ASN A 23 -11.60 4.95 -18.02
CA ASN A 23 -11.17 4.36 -19.28
C ASN A 23 -12.04 3.16 -19.73
N GLY A 24 -13.09 2.79 -19.00
CA GLY A 24 -13.97 1.68 -19.34
C GLY A 24 -13.25 0.32 -19.41
N TRP A 25 -12.24 0.10 -18.57
CA TRP A 25 -11.49 -1.15 -18.60
C TRP A 25 -12.33 -2.34 -18.14
N THR A 26 -12.26 -3.42 -18.92
CA THR A 26 -12.76 -4.73 -18.50
C THR A 26 -11.86 -5.33 -17.42
N ASP A 27 -12.35 -6.31 -16.67
CA ASP A 27 -11.54 -6.94 -15.61
C ASP A 27 -10.26 -7.60 -16.13
N PHE A 28 -10.28 -8.13 -17.36
CA PHE A 28 -9.08 -8.64 -18.03
C PHE A 28 -8.03 -7.53 -18.27
N VAL A 29 -8.48 -6.35 -18.74
CA VAL A 29 -7.61 -5.19 -18.94
C VAL A 29 -7.09 -4.70 -17.59
N LYS A 30 -7.95 -4.63 -16.57
CA LYS A 30 -7.56 -4.28 -15.20
C LYS A 30 -6.48 -5.23 -14.67
N ALA A 31 -6.67 -6.54 -14.76
CA ALA A 31 -5.68 -7.52 -14.32
C ALA A 31 -4.33 -7.30 -15.01
N SER A 32 -4.34 -7.14 -16.34
CA SER A 32 -3.14 -6.90 -17.14
C SER A 32 -2.43 -5.59 -16.74
N GLN A 33 -3.18 -4.50 -16.56
CA GLN A 33 -2.64 -3.21 -16.15
C GLN A 33 -2.13 -3.22 -14.71
N LEU A 34 -2.82 -3.92 -13.81
CA LEU A 34 -2.41 -4.08 -12.43
C LEU A 34 -1.07 -4.80 -12.37
N VAL A 35 -0.93 -5.95 -13.03
CA VAL A 35 0.35 -6.68 -13.16
C VAL A 35 1.44 -5.79 -13.73
N ALA A 36 1.16 -5.07 -14.83
CA ALA A 36 2.12 -4.18 -15.47
C ALA A 36 2.56 -2.99 -14.59
N SER A 37 1.75 -2.61 -13.60
CA SER A 37 2.05 -1.51 -12.67
C SER A 37 2.92 -1.94 -11.47
N LEU A 38 3.03 -3.24 -11.19
CA LEU A 38 3.76 -3.73 -10.02
C LEU A 38 5.28 -3.61 -10.20
N ARG A 39 5.97 -3.15 -9.16
CA ARG A 39 7.42 -2.99 -9.11
C ARG A 39 7.96 -3.56 -7.80
N GLY A 40 9.26 -3.82 -7.76
CA GLY A 40 9.98 -4.16 -6.53
C GLY A 40 9.33 -5.26 -5.69
N SER A 41 9.01 -4.95 -4.43
CA SER A 41 8.45 -5.91 -3.47
C SER A 41 7.03 -6.38 -3.85
N ALA A 42 6.23 -5.48 -4.44
CA ALA A 42 4.88 -5.78 -4.90
C ALA A 42 4.86 -6.76 -6.06
N ALA A 43 5.77 -6.62 -7.02
CA ALA A 43 5.90 -7.56 -8.15
C ALA A 43 6.20 -9.00 -7.70
N LYS A 44 6.86 -9.19 -6.54
CA LYS A 44 7.14 -10.53 -6.00
C LYS A 44 5.87 -11.30 -5.59
N VAL A 45 4.74 -10.62 -5.37
CA VAL A 45 3.45 -11.28 -5.07
C VAL A 45 3.03 -12.22 -6.20
N LEU A 46 3.36 -11.86 -7.45
CA LEU A 46 3.01 -12.63 -8.64
C LEU A 46 3.63 -14.04 -8.64
N GLN A 47 4.74 -14.25 -7.91
CA GLN A 47 5.38 -15.58 -7.81
C GLN A 47 4.54 -16.58 -7.00
N GLY A 48 3.62 -16.09 -6.16
CA GLY A 48 2.71 -16.94 -5.37
C GLY A 48 1.38 -17.22 -6.07
N ILE A 49 1.14 -16.62 -7.24
CA ILE A 49 -0.11 -16.77 -7.98
C ILE A 49 0.12 -17.76 -9.14
N PRO A 50 -0.71 -18.80 -9.29
CA PRO A 50 -0.68 -19.67 -10.47
C PRO A 50 -0.78 -18.88 -11.77
N SER A 51 -0.04 -19.27 -12.81
CA SER A 51 0.06 -18.49 -14.05
C SER A 51 -1.28 -18.31 -14.77
N ASP A 52 -2.15 -19.31 -14.69
CA ASP A 52 -3.52 -19.29 -15.22
C ASP A 52 -4.45 -18.31 -14.47
N ARG A 53 -4.06 -17.86 -13.28
CA ARG A 53 -4.76 -16.87 -12.47
C ARG A 53 -4.14 -15.47 -12.54
N LEU A 54 -3.07 -15.26 -13.30
CA LEU A 54 -2.49 -13.92 -13.51
C LEU A 54 -3.34 -13.01 -14.41
N THR A 55 -4.43 -13.53 -14.96
CA THR A 55 -5.46 -12.76 -15.68
C THR A 55 -6.74 -12.56 -14.85
N ASP A 56 -6.81 -13.17 -13.66
CA ASP A 56 -7.91 -13.04 -12.71
C ASP A 56 -7.62 -11.85 -11.79
N LEU A 57 -8.35 -10.75 -12.01
CA LEU A 57 -8.19 -9.52 -11.23
C LEU A 57 -8.33 -9.79 -9.73
N THR A 58 -9.32 -10.60 -9.34
CA THR A 58 -9.60 -10.88 -7.93
C THR A 58 -8.44 -11.61 -7.28
N ALA A 59 -7.85 -12.60 -7.94
CA ALA A 59 -6.68 -13.32 -7.42
C ALA A 59 -5.50 -12.38 -7.12
N ILE A 60 -5.25 -11.42 -8.02
CA ILE A 60 -4.14 -10.48 -7.89
C ILE A 60 -4.42 -9.48 -6.76
N GLU A 61 -5.64 -8.96 -6.69
CA GLU A 61 -6.05 -8.04 -5.62
C GLU A 61 -6.00 -8.69 -4.24
N GLU A 62 -6.49 -9.93 -4.10
CA GLU A 62 -6.44 -10.69 -2.84
C GLU A 62 -4.99 -10.93 -2.38
N ALA A 63 -4.09 -11.26 -3.30
CA ALA A 63 -2.69 -11.48 -2.99
C ALA A 63 -1.98 -10.17 -2.58
N LEU A 64 -2.34 -9.05 -3.20
CA LEU A 64 -1.85 -7.72 -2.82
C LEU A 64 -2.41 -7.27 -1.47
N GLU A 65 -3.71 -7.46 -1.24
CA GLU A 65 -4.37 -7.17 0.04
C GLU A 65 -3.78 -8.00 1.18
N SER A 66 -3.55 -9.29 0.96
CA SER A 66 -2.95 -10.18 1.96
C SER A 66 -1.57 -9.71 2.42
N ARG A 67 -0.77 -9.12 1.51
CA ARG A 67 0.62 -8.74 1.79
C ARG A 67 0.81 -7.27 2.16
N PHE A 68 0.03 -6.39 1.55
CA PHE A 68 0.16 -4.93 1.63
C PHE A 68 -1.11 -4.24 2.13
N GLY A 69 -2.14 -5.00 2.50
CA GLY A 69 -3.34 -4.47 3.12
C GLY A 69 -3.03 -3.69 4.39
N ASP A 70 -4.02 -2.89 4.78
CA ASP A 70 -3.90 -1.87 5.82
C ASP A 70 -3.55 -2.42 7.22
N SER A 71 -3.85 -3.69 7.47
CA SER A 71 -3.45 -4.41 8.69
C SER A 71 -1.93 -4.59 8.79
N HIS A 72 -1.27 -4.85 7.66
CA HIS A 72 0.17 -5.09 7.59
C HIS A 72 0.96 -3.77 7.73
N LEU A 73 0.47 -2.69 7.13
CA LEU A 73 1.01 -1.33 7.34
C LEU A 73 0.87 -0.89 8.81
N THR A 74 -0.26 -1.18 9.45
CA THR A 74 -0.45 -0.89 10.88
C THR A 74 0.57 -1.62 11.75
N GLN A 75 0.83 -2.90 11.49
CA GLN A 75 1.85 -3.67 12.22
C GLN A 75 3.26 -3.19 11.92
N PHE A 76 3.56 -2.84 10.66
CA PHE A 76 4.84 -2.28 10.24
C PHE A 76 5.14 -0.94 10.95
N TYR A 77 4.22 0.03 10.88
CA TYR A 77 4.39 1.33 11.55
C TYR A 77 4.43 1.19 13.07
N ARG A 78 3.64 0.29 13.67
CA ARG A 78 3.74 -0.02 15.12
C ARG A 78 5.15 -0.51 15.49
N THR A 79 5.77 -1.32 14.65
CA THR A 79 7.11 -1.87 14.90
C THR A 79 8.17 -0.77 14.74
N GLU A 80 8.12 -0.01 13.66
CA GLU A 80 8.99 1.15 13.42
C GLU A 80 8.90 2.20 14.53
N LEU A 81 7.69 2.49 15.02
CA LEU A 81 7.47 3.42 16.14
C LEU A 81 8.07 2.89 17.45
N LYS A 82 7.99 1.57 17.71
CA LYS A 82 8.59 0.97 18.92
C LYS A 82 10.11 1.07 18.92
N THR A 83 10.74 0.89 17.76
CA THR A 83 12.20 0.88 17.61
C THR A 83 12.79 2.28 17.39
N ARG A 84 11.97 3.27 17.03
CA ARG A 84 12.42 4.64 16.82
C ARG A 84 12.96 5.27 18.12
N ARG A 85 14.19 5.76 18.06
CA ARG A 85 14.87 6.56 19.09
C ARG A 85 15.57 7.74 18.44
N GLN A 86 15.69 8.87 19.14
CA GLN A 86 16.43 10.03 18.66
C GLN A 86 17.86 9.60 18.28
N LYS A 87 18.33 9.99 17.09
CA LYS A 87 19.72 9.74 16.68
C LYS A 87 20.65 10.82 17.25
N PRO A 88 21.95 10.54 17.46
CA PRO A 88 22.91 11.58 17.82
C PRO A 88 22.92 12.70 16.78
N GLY A 89 22.75 13.95 17.22
CA GLY A 89 22.68 15.13 16.34
C GLY A 89 21.34 15.36 15.64
N GLU A 90 20.34 14.49 15.82
CA GLU A 90 18.98 14.74 15.35
C GLU A 90 18.24 15.69 16.31
N SER A 91 17.58 16.71 15.79
CA SER A 91 16.75 17.59 16.62
C SER A 91 15.43 16.93 17.01
N LEU A 92 14.86 17.35 18.14
CA LEU A 92 13.57 16.83 18.61
C LEU A 92 12.44 17.10 17.62
N GLN A 93 12.49 18.20 16.87
CA GLN A 93 11.49 18.53 15.86
C GLN A 93 11.52 17.55 14.68
N VAL A 94 12.71 17.14 14.23
CA VAL A 94 12.86 16.15 13.15
C VAL A 94 12.36 14.78 13.59
N LEU A 95 12.66 14.39 14.83
CA LEU A 95 12.12 13.18 15.43
C LEU A 95 10.59 13.23 15.52
N ALA A 96 10.02 14.33 16.03
CA ALA A 96 8.58 14.49 16.19
C ALA A 96 7.85 14.44 14.83
N ALA A 97 8.35 15.14 13.82
CA ALA A 97 7.75 15.13 12.48
C ALA A 97 7.77 13.73 11.82
N ASP A 98 8.84 12.94 12.03
CA ASP A 98 8.93 11.56 11.55
C ASP A 98 7.96 10.64 12.30
N VAL A 99 7.82 10.80 13.62
CA VAL A 99 6.83 10.07 14.44
C VAL A 99 5.40 10.42 14.01
N GLU A 100 5.07 11.70 13.87
CA GLU A 100 3.74 12.17 13.42
C GLU A 100 3.41 11.63 12.03
N ARG A 101 4.33 11.72 11.07
CA ARG A 101 4.13 11.14 9.74
C ARG A 101 3.79 9.65 9.82
N ARG A 102 4.52 8.87 10.62
CA ARG A 102 4.33 7.41 10.76
C ARG A 102 3.01 7.08 11.47
N VAL A 103 2.59 7.88 12.43
CA VAL A 103 1.28 7.70 13.10
C VAL A 103 0.13 8.03 12.14
N TRP A 104 0.25 9.07 11.31
CA TRP A 104 -0.79 9.51 10.38
C TRP A 104 -0.90 8.58 9.16
N SER A 105 0.14 7.79 8.91
CA SER A 105 0.16 6.75 7.88
C SER A 105 -0.49 5.44 8.35
N THR A 106 -0.97 5.35 9.60
CA THR A 106 -1.76 4.20 10.06
C THR A 106 -3.24 4.36 9.68
N PRO A 107 -3.84 3.38 8.99
CA PRO A 107 -5.26 3.42 8.58
C PRO A 107 -6.24 3.64 9.75
N SER A 108 -5.90 3.19 10.97
CA SER A 108 -6.72 3.44 12.16
C SER A 108 -6.73 4.91 12.61
N ALA A 109 -5.65 5.66 12.40
CA ALA A 109 -5.59 7.08 12.77
C ALA A 109 -6.47 7.95 11.85
N PHE A 110 -6.69 7.52 10.60
CA PHE A 110 -7.54 8.20 9.63
C PHE A 110 -9.02 8.23 10.06
N TRP A 111 -9.46 7.27 10.88
CA TRP A 111 -10.83 7.18 11.39
C TRP A 111 -11.04 7.80 12.78
N MET A 112 -10.00 7.87 13.62
CA MET A 112 -10.13 8.38 14.99
C MET A 112 -10.21 9.91 15.08
N PHE A 113 -9.72 10.63 14.06
CA PHE A 113 -9.77 12.08 14.02
C PHE A 113 -10.38 12.49 12.69
N GLY A 114 -11.71 12.52 12.66
CA GLY A 114 -12.47 13.04 11.52
C GLY A 114 -11.92 14.40 11.12
N LYS A 115 -11.41 14.50 9.90
CA LYS A 115 -11.05 15.77 9.31
C LYS A 115 -12.34 16.60 9.18
N VAL A 116 -12.31 17.77 9.81
CA VAL A 116 -13.13 18.95 9.45
C VAL A 116 -12.92 19.27 7.98
#